data_AF-A0A257TJZ0-F1
#
_entry.id   AF-A0A257TJZ0-F1
#
_cell.length_a   1.000
_cell.length_b   1.000
_cell.length_c   1.000
_cell.angle_alpha   90.00
_cell.angle_beta   90.00
_cell.angle_gamma   90.00
#
_symmetry.space_group_name_H-M   'P 1'
#
loop_
_entity.id
_entity.type
_entity.pdbx_description
1 polymer ?
#
loop_
_entity_poly.entity_id
_entity_poly.type
_entity_poly.pdbx_seq_one_letter_code
_entity_poly.pdbx_strand_id
1 'polypeptide(L)'
;MMNKPFPSFAAARQTPLHFRPALLFGGCPWLVLLAMLGHASHVAAAAMTKNIEAVRPRTGQCGTRVEVAIQGVSLGNPREIVFYRPGIRAVNIQPAVSIPRRGFAHGGAIAEEVRCTFEIAPDCPLGEHPFRLLTATELTCIATFHVSPFAVVDED
;
A
#
# COMPACT_ATOMS: atom_id res chain seq x y z
N MET A 1 0.76 -6.25 -65.94
CA MET A 1 1.56 -5.09 -66.41
C MET A 1 1.22 -3.90 -65.54
N MET A 2 2.14 -3.43 -64.69
CA MET A 2 2.51 -2.01 -64.57
C MET A 2 3.60 -1.89 -63.50
N ASN A 3 4.86 -1.95 -63.93
CA ASN A 3 6.03 -1.58 -63.13
C ASN A 3 5.96 -0.07 -62.87
N LYS A 4 6.07 0.36 -61.62
CA LYS A 4 6.39 1.77 -61.30
C LYS A 4 7.88 1.86 -60.96
N PRO A 5 8.62 2.80 -61.58
CA PRO A 5 10.06 2.92 -61.39
C PRO A 5 10.39 3.60 -60.06
N PHE A 6 11.47 3.12 -59.42
CA PHE A 6 12.11 3.78 -58.28
C PHE A 6 12.81 5.08 -58.72
N PRO A 7 12.71 6.18 -57.96
CA PRO A 7 13.44 7.39 -58.27
C PRO A 7 14.93 7.28 -57.86
N SER A 8 15.79 7.76 -58.76
CA SER A 8 17.24 7.86 -58.66
C SER A 8 17.69 8.81 -57.54
N PHE A 9 18.66 8.38 -56.73
CA PHE A 9 19.31 9.22 -55.73
C PHE A 9 20.28 10.20 -56.41
N ALA A 10 19.91 11.48 -56.43
CA ALA A 10 20.81 12.57 -56.79
C ALA A 10 21.75 12.87 -55.61
N ALA A 11 23.05 12.81 -55.87
CA ALA A 11 24.11 13.13 -54.92
C ALA A 11 24.08 14.62 -54.52
N ALA A 12 23.77 14.90 -53.25
CA ALA A 12 23.86 16.23 -52.68
C ALA A 12 25.34 16.60 -52.44
N ARG A 13 25.77 17.72 -53.06
CA ARG A 13 27.11 18.31 -52.90
C ARG A 13 27.29 18.77 -51.45
N GLN A 14 28.36 18.33 -50.81
CA GLN A 14 28.79 18.81 -49.49
C GLN A 14 29.48 20.18 -49.64
N THR A 15 28.90 21.21 -49.03
CA THR A 15 29.55 22.50 -48.78
C THR A 15 30.39 22.40 -47.49
N PRO A 16 31.65 22.88 -47.45
CA PRO A 16 32.43 22.85 -46.23
C PRO A 16 31.98 23.98 -45.31
N LEU A 17 31.40 23.63 -44.15
CA LEU A 17 31.19 24.56 -43.05
C LEU A 17 32.54 24.81 -42.36
N HIS A 18 33.03 26.04 -42.50
CA HIS A 18 34.17 26.55 -41.74
C HIS A 18 33.84 26.56 -40.24
N PHE A 19 34.49 25.67 -39.49
CA PHE A 19 34.45 25.61 -38.03
C PHE A 19 35.28 26.75 -37.45
N ARG A 20 34.64 27.71 -36.77
CA ARG A 20 35.33 28.72 -35.93
C ARG A 20 35.17 28.31 -34.47
N PRO A 21 36.24 28.00 -33.71
CA PRO A 21 36.12 27.77 -32.28
C PRO A 21 36.16 29.14 -31.57
N ALA A 22 35.03 29.58 -31.06
CA ALA A 22 35.00 30.67 -30.10
C ALA A 22 35.04 30.07 -28.69
N LEU A 23 36.20 30.21 -28.04
CA LEU A 23 36.37 30.09 -26.60
C LEU A 23 35.31 30.94 -25.88
N LEU A 24 34.49 30.32 -25.05
CA LEU A 24 33.88 30.97 -23.88
C LEU A 24 33.73 29.93 -22.76
N PHE A 25 34.86 29.57 -22.14
CA PHE A 25 34.89 29.04 -20.78
C PHE A 25 34.59 30.22 -19.83
N GLY A 26 33.38 30.26 -19.30
CA GLY A 26 32.94 31.27 -18.33
C GLY A 26 31.80 30.74 -17.46
N GLY A 27 31.90 29.49 -17.01
CA GLY A 27 30.93 28.90 -16.10
C GLY A 27 31.06 29.57 -14.72
N CYS A 28 30.03 30.29 -14.30
CA CYS A 28 29.95 30.86 -12.95
C CYS A 28 29.74 29.70 -11.96
N PRO A 29 30.73 29.33 -11.12
CA PRO A 29 30.60 28.16 -10.23
C PRO A 29 29.49 28.34 -9.18
N TRP A 30 29.06 29.59 -8.94
CA TRP A 30 27.92 29.94 -8.09
C TRP A 30 26.57 29.41 -8.61
N LEU A 31 26.38 29.34 -9.93
CA LEU A 31 25.13 28.84 -10.53
C LEU A 31 24.99 27.32 -10.40
N VAL A 32 26.10 26.58 -10.39
CA VAL A 32 26.11 25.13 -10.17
C VAL A 32 25.78 24.80 -8.71
N LEU A 33 26.25 25.63 -7.76
CA LEU A 33 25.95 25.45 -6.33
C LEU A 33 24.46 25.71 -6.00
N LEU A 34 23.84 26.71 -6.64
CA LEU A 34 22.40 26.99 -6.52
C LEU A 34 21.53 25.88 -7.13
N ALA A 35 21.96 25.24 -8.22
CA ALA A 35 21.26 24.11 -8.83
C ALA A 35 21.32 22.83 -7.97
N MET A 36 22.40 22.65 -7.19
CA MET A 36 22.53 21.55 -6.22
C MET A 36 21.69 21.77 -4.95
N LEU A 37 21.49 23.03 -4.52
CA LEU A 37 20.63 23.37 -3.37
C LEU A 37 19.11 23.21 -3.65
N GLY A 38 18.70 23.14 -4.92
CA GLY A 38 17.30 22.97 -5.32
C GLY A 38 16.77 21.53 -5.23
N HIS A 39 17.64 20.53 -5.07
CA HIS A 39 17.26 19.13 -4.95
C HIS A 39 17.19 18.71 -3.47
N ALA A 40 16.53 19.52 -2.64
CA ALA A 40 16.05 19.04 -1.35
C ALA A 40 14.92 18.03 -1.61
N SER A 41 15.28 16.79 -1.93
CA SER A 41 14.35 15.68 -1.94
C SER A 41 13.67 15.65 -0.58
N HIS A 42 12.38 15.96 -0.54
CA HIS A 42 11.54 15.77 0.63
C HIS A 42 11.50 14.27 0.93
N VAL A 43 12.46 13.79 1.71
CA VAL A 43 12.32 12.50 2.39
C VAL A 43 11.29 12.76 3.47
N ALA A 44 10.01 12.60 3.11
CA ALA A 44 8.97 12.47 4.10
C ALA A 44 9.37 11.29 4.98
N ALA A 45 9.75 11.56 6.23
CA ALA A 45 9.96 10.52 7.21
C ALA A 45 8.64 9.76 7.31
N ALA A 46 8.55 8.59 6.66
CA ALA A 46 7.42 7.70 6.80
C ALA A 46 7.45 7.20 8.23
N ALA A 47 6.78 7.91 9.14
CA ALA A 47 6.48 7.38 10.45
C ALA A 47 5.82 6.02 10.23
N MET A 48 6.40 4.95 10.81
CA MET A 48 5.80 3.62 10.74
C MET A 48 4.40 3.71 11.34
N THR A 49 3.41 3.86 10.47
CA THR A 49 2.03 4.10 10.86
C THR A 49 1.43 2.77 11.19
N LYS A 50 0.99 2.60 12.43
CA LYS A 50 0.22 1.43 12.82
C LYS A 50 -1.16 1.50 12.17
N ASN A 51 -1.34 0.77 11.06
CA ASN A 51 -2.58 0.86 10.28
C ASN A 51 -3.77 0.29 11.04
N ILE A 52 -3.64 -0.91 11.63
CA ILE A 52 -4.72 -1.56 12.39
C ILE A 52 -4.50 -1.30 13.88
N GLU A 53 -5.47 -0.66 14.52
CA GLU A 53 -5.46 -0.38 15.96
C GLU A 53 -6.35 -1.32 16.77
N ALA A 54 -7.47 -1.76 16.19
CA ALA A 54 -8.40 -2.65 16.88
C ALA A 54 -9.02 -3.69 15.93
N VAL A 55 -9.29 -4.86 16.49
CA VAL A 55 -10.06 -5.96 15.87
C VAL A 55 -11.14 -6.36 16.87
N ARG A 56 -12.41 -6.29 16.46
CA ARG A 56 -13.58 -6.45 17.33
C ARG A 56 -14.56 -7.44 16.69
N PRO A 57 -14.91 -8.55 17.35
CA PRO A 57 -14.25 -9.10 18.53
C PRO A 57 -12.82 -9.53 18.19
N ARG A 58 -11.97 -9.67 19.22
CA ARG A 58 -10.58 -10.13 19.05
C ARG A 58 -10.45 -11.66 19.05
N THR A 59 -11.53 -12.36 19.40
CA THR A 59 -11.55 -13.80 19.59
C THR A 59 -12.81 -14.42 18.95
N GLY A 60 -12.74 -15.70 18.62
CA GLY A 60 -13.84 -16.47 18.04
C GLY A 60 -13.74 -17.95 18.38
N GLN A 61 -14.88 -18.64 18.30
CA GLN A 61 -14.95 -20.08 18.59
C GLN A 61 -14.60 -20.90 17.33
N CYS A 62 -13.86 -21.99 17.48
CA CYS A 62 -13.61 -22.93 16.38
C CYS A 62 -14.93 -23.46 15.77
N GLY A 63 -14.98 -23.62 14.44
CA GLY A 63 -16.17 -24.10 13.73
C GLY A 63 -17.30 -23.07 13.58
N THR A 64 -17.06 -21.79 13.89
CA THR A 64 -18.08 -20.73 13.81
C THR A 64 -17.77 -19.68 12.74
N ARG A 65 -18.77 -18.84 12.45
CA ARG A 65 -18.62 -17.63 11.65
C ARG A 65 -18.74 -16.41 12.55
N VAL A 66 -17.75 -15.53 12.49
CA VAL A 66 -17.68 -14.35 13.35
C VAL A 66 -17.63 -13.10 12.50
N GLU A 67 -18.55 -12.17 12.73
CA GLU A 67 -18.46 -10.83 12.14
C GLU A 67 -17.40 -10.02 12.87
N VAL A 68 -16.45 -9.47 12.12
CA VAL A 68 -15.28 -8.77 12.65
C VAL A 68 -15.19 -7.38 12.04
N ALA A 69 -15.07 -6.38 12.91
CA ALA A 69 -14.71 -5.02 12.58
C ALA A 69 -13.21 -4.79 12.81
N ILE A 70 -12.51 -4.44 11.74
CA ILE A 70 -11.10 -4.06 11.73
C ILE A 70 -11.04 -2.53 11.66
N GLN A 71 -10.46 -1.89 12.66
CA GLN A 71 -10.46 -0.44 12.82
C GLN A 71 -9.05 0.12 12.84
N GLY A 72 -8.87 1.30 12.22
CA GLY A 72 -7.55 1.84 12.01
C GLY A 72 -7.50 3.05 11.10
N VAL A 73 -6.38 3.20 10.39
CA VAL A 73 -6.11 4.22 9.39
C VAL A 73 -5.57 3.57 8.11
N SER A 74 -5.82 4.22 6.97
CA SER A 74 -5.35 3.76 5.66
C SER A 74 -5.85 2.35 5.28
N LEU A 75 -7.11 2.04 5.62
CA LEU A 75 -7.78 0.78 5.32
C LEU A 75 -8.58 0.83 4.02
N GLY A 76 -8.58 1.98 3.33
CA GLY A 76 -9.30 2.22 2.08
C GLY A 76 -9.04 1.19 0.97
N ASN A 77 -10.10 0.84 0.24
CA ASN A 77 -10.08 -0.19 -0.83
C ASN A 77 -9.47 -1.53 -0.37
N PRO A 78 -10.05 -2.19 0.65
CA PRO A 78 -9.56 -3.48 1.12
C PRO A 78 -9.73 -4.55 0.03
N ARG A 79 -8.73 -5.40 -0.14
CA ARG A 79 -8.70 -6.45 -1.18
C ARG A 79 -8.75 -7.85 -0.60
N GLU A 80 -7.91 -8.13 0.38
CA GLU A 80 -7.74 -9.49 0.92
C GLU A 80 -7.22 -9.44 2.36
N ILE A 81 -7.64 -10.39 3.19
CA ILE A 81 -7.05 -10.62 4.51
C ILE A 81 -6.19 -11.89 4.44
N VAL A 82 -4.91 -11.73 4.72
CA VAL A 82 -3.91 -12.79 4.64
C VAL A 82 -3.57 -13.27 6.04
N PHE A 83 -3.99 -14.49 6.37
CA PHE A 83 -3.61 -15.16 7.62
C PHE A 83 -2.27 -15.89 7.47
N TYR A 84 -1.43 -15.81 8.49
CA TYR A 84 -0.14 -16.52 8.54
C TYR A 84 -0.26 -17.96 9.06
N ARG A 85 -1.45 -18.35 9.53
CA ARG A 85 -1.78 -19.69 9.99
C ARG A 85 -3.04 -20.18 9.27
N PRO A 86 -3.13 -21.48 8.96
CA PRO A 86 -4.33 -22.05 8.36
C PRO A 86 -5.49 -22.12 9.36
N GLY A 87 -6.71 -22.28 8.84
CA GLY A 87 -7.91 -22.55 9.63
C GLY A 87 -8.91 -21.38 9.70
N ILE A 88 -8.54 -20.20 9.23
CA ILE A 88 -9.46 -19.05 9.11
C ILE A 88 -9.49 -18.55 7.68
N ARG A 89 -10.69 -18.28 7.18
CA ARG A 89 -10.93 -17.60 5.90
C ARG A 89 -11.74 -16.33 6.13
N ALA A 90 -11.26 -15.21 5.61
CA ALA A 90 -12.05 -13.97 5.59
C ALA A 90 -12.95 -13.93 4.35
N VAL A 91 -14.22 -13.58 4.56
CA VAL A 91 -15.23 -13.41 3.52
C VAL A 91 -16.00 -12.12 3.73
N ASN A 92 -16.74 -11.71 2.71
CA ASN A 92 -17.60 -10.53 2.76
C ASN A 92 -16.87 -9.28 3.25
N ILE A 93 -15.66 -9.04 2.72
CA ILE A 93 -14.87 -7.86 3.07
C ILE A 93 -15.56 -6.62 2.48
N GLN A 94 -16.10 -5.78 3.34
CA GLN A 94 -16.81 -4.58 2.96
C GLN A 94 -15.83 -3.42 2.69
N PRO A 95 -16.19 -2.44 1.86
CA PRO A 95 -15.41 -1.21 1.71
C PRO A 95 -15.19 -0.53 3.06
N ALA A 96 -14.04 0.12 3.23
CA ALA A 96 -13.75 0.89 4.43
C ALA A 96 -14.73 2.06 4.57
N VAL A 97 -15.28 2.24 5.77
CA VAL A 97 -16.14 3.37 6.12
C VAL A 97 -15.40 4.32 7.06
N SER A 98 -15.60 5.63 6.87
CA SER A 98 -15.06 6.61 7.80
C SER A 98 -15.85 6.62 9.11
N ILE A 99 -15.14 6.62 10.23
CA ILE A 99 -15.69 6.70 11.58
C ILE A 99 -15.03 7.86 12.35
N PRO A 100 -15.66 8.37 13.44
CA PRO A 100 -15.11 9.47 14.21
C PRO A 100 -13.68 9.18 14.67
N ARG A 101 -12.77 10.12 14.39
CA ARG A 101 -11.35 9.93 14.66
C ARG A 101 -11.10 9.82 16.17
N ARG A 102 -10.42 8.75 16.58
CA ARG A 102 -9.95 8.54 17.97
C ARG A 102 -8.45 8.31 17.97
N GLY A 103 -7.69 9.22 18.58
CA GLY A 103 -6.26 9.07 18.82
C GLY A 103 -5.95 8.30 20.10
N PHE A 104 -4.77 7.69 20.17
CA PHE A 104 -4.25 6.99 21.34
C PHE A 104 -2.92 7.60 21.79
N ALA A 105 -2.55 7.40 23.06
CA ALA A 105 -1.33 7.95 23.65
C ALA A 105 -0.05 7.47 22.95
N HIS A 106 -0.07 6.28 22.32
CA HIS A 106 1.04 5.74 21.54
C HIS A 106 1.15 6.31 20.12
N GLY A 107 0.43 7.39 19.79
CA GLY A 107 0.42 8.03 18.47
C GLY A 107 -0.45 7.34 17.43
N GLY A 108 -1.06 6.21 17.78
CA GLY A 108 -2.03 5.49 16.96
C GLY A 108 -3.35 6.25 16.79
N ALA A 109 -4.11 5.91 15.75
CA ALA A 109 -5.45 6.46 15.56
C ALA A 109 -6.39 5.47 14.86
N ILE A 110 -7.68 5.62 15.14
CA ILE A 110 -8.77 5.01 14.39
C ILE A 110 -9.51 6.13 13.67
N ALA A 111 -9.75 5.97 12.37
CA ALA A 111 -10.56 6.87 11.54
C ALA A 111 -11.38 6.11 10.49
N GLU A 112 -11.08 4.82 10.28
CA GLU A 112 -11.71 3.95 9.29
C GLU A 112 -12.05 2.59 9.92
N GLU A 113 -13.09 1.95 9.42
CA GLU A 113 -13.51 0.60 9.78
C GLU A 113 -13.78 -0.24 8.54
N VAL A 114 -13.30 -1.48 8.55
CA VAL A 114 -13.61 -2.52 7.55
C VAL A 114 -14.33 -3.65 8.26
N ARG A 115 -15.53 -3.99 7.80
CA ARG A 115 -16.31 -5.14 8.29
C ARG A 115 -16.10 -6.34 7.39
N CYS A 116 -15.95 -7.50 7.99
CA CYS A 116 -15.82 -8.77 7.29
C CYS A 116 -16.33 -9.92 8.16
N THR A 117 -16.39 -11.12 7.60
CA THR A 117 -16.74 -12.34 8.33
C THR A 117 -15.56 -13.29 8.32
N PHE A 118 -15.14 -13.77 9.49
CA PHE A 118 -14.16 -14.84 9.61
C PHE A 118 -14.90 -16.18 9.72
N GLU A 119 -14.69 -17.04 8.72
CA GLU A 119 -15.10 -18.44 8.74
C GLU A 119 -13.97 -19.25 9.39
N ILE A 120 -14.22 -19.78 10.59
CA ILE A 120 -13.24 -20.53 11.37
C ILE A 120 -13.54 -22.01 11.21
N ALA A 121 -12.56 -22.78 10.72
CA ALA A 121 -12.72 -24.21 10.51
C ALA A 121 -12.98 -24.96 11.83
N PRO A 122 -13.73 -26.08 11.83
CA PRO A 122 -13.96 -26.90 13.02
C PRO A 122 -12.68 -27.45 13.65
N ASP A 123 -11.66 -27.71 12.83
CA ASP A 123 -10.34 -28.21 13.20
C ASP A 123 -9.27 -27.10 13.26
N CYS A 124 -9.70 -25.83 13.28
CA CYS A 124 -8.78 -24.70 13.32
C CYS A 124 -7.89 -24.76 14.58
N PRO A 125 -6.55 -24.64 14.44
CA PRO A 125 -5.64 -24.62 15.58
C PRO A 125 -6.02 -23.53 16.59
N LEU A 126 -6.06 -23.88 17.88
CA LEU A 126 -6.34 -22.92 18.94
C LEU A 126 -5.18 -21.91 19.11
N GLY A 127 -5.51 -20.75 19.70
CA GLY A 127 -4.56 -19.69 20.02
C GLY A 127 -4.52 -18.59 18.97
N GLU A 128 -3.35 -17.95 18.82
CA GLU A 128 -3.22 -16.74 18.01
C GLU A 128 -3.10 -17.01 16.52
N HIS A 129 -3.87 -16.26 15.72
CA HIS A 129 -3.82 -16.20 14.27
C HIS A 129 -3.45 -14.79 13.82
N PRO A 130 -2.17 -14.53 13.54
CA PRO A 130 -1.72 -13.27 12.98
C PRO A 130 -2.23 -13.11 11.55
N PHE A 131 -2.61 -11.89 11.18
CA PHE A 131 -3.03 -11.56 9.82
C PHE A 131 -2.62 -10.14 9.42
N ARG A 132 -2.69 -9.87 8.11
CA ARG A 132 -2.62 -8.52 7.55
C ARG A 132 -3.77 -8.29 6.58
N LEU A 133 -4.18 -7.04 6.43
CA LEU A 133 -5.10 -6.60 5.40
C LEU A 133 -4.28 -6.05 4.23
N LEU A 134 -4.50 -6.59 3.04
CA LEU A 134 -4.02 -6.01 1.79
C LEU A 134 -5.03 -4.98 1.32
N THR A 135 -4.59 -3.74 1.17
CA THR A 135 -5.40 -2.65 0.61
C THR A 135 -4.94 -2.36 -0.83
N ALA A 136 -5.54 -1.35 -1.48
CA ALA A 136 -5.09 -0.95 -2.81
C ALA A 136 -3.69 -0.32 -2.81
N THR A 137 -3.28 0.28 -1.69
CA THR A 137 -2.07 1.10 -1.58
C THR A 137 -0.97 0.45 -0.75
N GLU A 138 -1.31 -0.38 0.23
CA GLU A 138 -0.34 -0.97 1.15
C GLU A 138 -0.78 -2.31 1.75
N LEU A 139 0.15 -2.96 2.43
CA LEU A 139 -0.12 -4.11 3.28
C LEU A 139 0.01 -3.65 4.74
N THR A 140 -1.05 -3.80 5.53
CA THR A 140 -1.10 -3.24 6.89
C THR A 140 -0.06 -3.83 7.84
N CYS A 141 0.16 -3.18 8.97
CA CYS A 141 0.74 -3.81 10.16
C CYS A 141 0.01 -5.10 10.55
N ILE A 142 0.74 -6.01 11.21
CA ILE A 142 0.18 -7.29 11.71
C ILE A 142 -0.88 -7.00 12.78
N ALA A 143 -2.04 -7.61 12.62
CA ALA A 143 -3.07 -7.72 13.63
C ALA A 143 -3.22 -9.19 14.06
N THR A 144 -3.90 -9.43 15.18
CA THR A 144 -4.09 -10.78 15.73
C THR A 144 -5.55 -11.06 16.03
N PHE A 145 -5.98 -12.27 15.69
CA PHE A 145 -7.27 -12.84 16.06
C PHE A 145 -7.03 -14.14 16.82
N HIS A 146 -7.74 -14.39 17.92
CA HIS A 146 -7.56 -15.60 18.72
C HIS A 146 -8.68 -16.60 18.46
N VAL A 147 -8.34 -17.86 18.30
CA VAL A 147 -9.30 -18.96 18.19
C VAL A 147 -9.34 -19.71 19.50
N SER A 148 -10.53 -19.86 20.05
CA SER A 148 -10.79 -20.54 21.31
C SER A 148 -11.80 -21.68 21.13
N PRO A 149 -11.85 -22.67 22.03
CA PRO A 149 -12.89 -23.69 22.01
C PRO A 149 -14.22 -23.18 22.59
N PHE A 150 -14.21 -22.02 23.26
CA PHE A 150 -15.36 -21.44 23.96
C PHE A 150 -16.02 -20.33 23.15
N ALA A 151 -17.33 -20.18 23.33
CA ALA A 151 -18.08 -19.08 22.76
C ALA A 151 -17.68 -17.76 23.41
N VAL A 152 -17.72 -16.67 22.64
CA VAL A 152 -17.62 -15.31 23.17
C VAL A 152 -18.97 -14.96 23.78
N VAL A 153 -18.98 -14.63 25.07
CA VAL A 153 -20.18 -14.21 25.81
C VAL A 153 -19.98 -12.75 26.20
N ASP A 154 -21.01 -11.93 26.01
CA ASP A 154 -20.99 -10.54 26.45
C ASP A 154 -21.17 -10.46 27.97
N GLU A 155 -20.45 -9.52 28.59
CA GLU A 155 -20.57 -9.19 30.01
C GLU A 155 -21.70 -8.15 30.16
N ASP A 156 -22.95 -8.60 30.16
CA ASP A 156 -24.11 -7.73 30.48
C ASP A 156 -24.11 -7.28 31.95
#